data_AF-A0A4P5WRD6-F1
#
_entry.id   AF-A0A4P5WRD6-F1
#
_cell.length_a   1.000
_cell.length_b   1.000
_cell.length_c   1.000
_cell.angle_alpha   90.00
_cell.angle_beta   90.00
_cell.angle_gamma   90.00
#
_symmetry.space_group_name_H-M   'P 1'
#
loop_
_entity.id
_entity.type
_entity.pdbx_description
1 polymer ?
#
loop_
_entity_poly.entity_id
_entity_poly.type
_entity_poly.pdbx_seq_one_letter_code
_entity_poly.pdbx_strand_id
1 'polypeptide(L)'
;MTDSRVNLRQPWLAALLAFLLPGLGHWYQGRRFKAAIFSAGILILFGWGQVLGEGQATYSRLVLRTSADSPQFSAQPPVSKTSYGFWAQVLVGLPAFPALLQEARFNAIDKSVGVLDSEIRSDFVGALIETTRQGDLRTPVTGTLQLSPTRPEGSRTVQGELTVGTADGGTVSYRLGGEIQLGRAVFGSPRRSIECRLVDEAGNFLSARIEGTISRVFFNWYMAPLDSVELDRLHGSLSRQYDVAAVLTWIAGLLNLMAIWDAAQGPAYGYGDEDRGEGEGSGSGGGGSGGGDGDADAASVKA
;
A
#
# COMPACT_ATOMS: atom_id res chain seq x y z
N MET A 1 21.86 18.82 -22.67
CA MET A 1 21.45 20.03 -23.41
C MET A 1 19.95 20.17 -23.22
N THR A 2 19.53 21.11 -22.39
CA THR A 2 18.12 21.46 -22.15
C THR A 2 17.61 22.30 -23.32
N ASP A 3 16.56 21.84 -23.99
CA ASP A 3 15.89 22.61 -25.04
C ASP A 3 15.32 23.92 -24.44
N SER A 4 15.69 25.07 -25.01
CA SER A 4 15.26 26.40 -24.56
C SER A 4 13.77 26.69 -24.82
N ARG A 5 13.05 25.81 -25.52
CA ARG A 5 11.64 26.04 -25.89
C ARG A 5 10.64 25.72 -24.78
N VAL A 6 11.05 25.04 -23.70
CA VAL A 6 10.17 24.73 -22.56
C VAL A 6 10.74 25.33 -21.29
N ASN A 7 10.07 26.35 -20.74
CA ASN A 7 10.46 26.94 -19.45
C ASN A 7 10.09 25.98 -18.31
N LEU A 8 11.04 25.11 -17.95
CA LEU A 8 10.90 24.19 -16.82
C LEU A 8 11.05 24.96 -15.51
N ARG A 9 9.92 25.20 -14.85
CA ARG A 9 9.90 25.78 -13.50
C ARG A 9 10.63 24.84 -12.54
N GLN A 10 11.74 25.31 -11.95
CA GLN A 10 12.60 24.62 -10.96
C GLN A 10 12.59 23.07 -11.05
N PRO A 11 13.45 22.48 -11.90
CA PRO A 11 13.48 21.04 -12.19
C PRO A 11 13.47 20.12 -10.98
N TRP A 12 14.27 20.44 -9.96
CA TRP A 12 14.40 19.62 -8.75
C TRP A 12 13.09 19.56 -7.96
N LEU A 13 12.33 20.66 -7.90
CA LEU A 13 11.07 20.73 -7.19
C LEU A 13 9.98 19.95 -7.93
N ALA A 14 9.98 20.00 -9.26
CA ALA A 14 9.07 19.17 -10.07
C ALA A 14 9.34 17.67 -9.86
N ALA A 15 10.61 17.26 -9.79
CA ALA A 15 10.99 15.88 -9.52
C ALA A 15 10.52 15.43 -8.11
N LEU A 16 10.74 16.26 -7.10
CA LEU A 16 10.31 16.00 -5.72
C LEU A 16 8.78 15.88 -5.63
N LEU A 17 8.04 16.76 -6.30
CA LEU A 17 6.58 16.72 -6.33
C LEU A 17 6.07 15.46 -7.05
N ALA A 18 6.67 15.09 -8.19
CA ALA A 18 6.33 13.85 -8.89
C ALA A 18 6.66 12.58 -8.07
N PHE A 19 7.71 12.62 -7.26
CA PHE A 19 8.04 11.55 -6.33
C PHE A 19 7.04 11.46 -5.18
N LEU A 20 6.59 12.59 -4.65
CA LEU A 20 5.63 12.61 -3.55
C LEU A 20 4.26 12.10 -3.99
N LEU A 21 3.78 12.56 -5.15
CA LEU A 21 2.50 12.13 -5.70
C LEU A 21 2.58 12.03 -7.24
N PRO A 22 2.21 10.88 -7.82
CA PRO A 22 2.29 10.67 -9.26
C PRO A 22 1.58 11.77 -10.05
N GLY A 23 2.29 12.40 -11.00
CA GLY A 23 1.77 13.47 -11.87
C GLY A 23 1.83 14.89 -11.28
N LEU A 24 2.15 15.08 -9.99
CA LEU A 24 2.15 16.40 -9.36
C LEU A 24 3.28 17.33 -9.88
N GLY A 25 4.43 16.77 -10.24
CA GLY A 25 5.52 17.51 -10.87
C GLY A 25 5.16 18.10 -12.23
N HIS A 26 4.45 17.35 -13.07
CA HIS A 26 3.93 17.83 -14.35
C HIS A 26 2.87 18.90 -14.17
N TRP A 27 2.04 18.77 -13.14
CA TRP A 27 1.05 19.79 -12.80
C TRP A 27 1.72 21.11 -12.41
N TYR A 28 2.77 21.06 -11.57
CA TYR A 28 3.54 22.23 -11.17
C TYR A 28 4.16 22.97 -12.37
N GLN A 29 4.55 22.24 -13.40
CA GLN A 29 5.09 22.79 -14.65
C GLN A 29 4.03 23.22 -15.67
N GLY A 30 2.74 23.14 -15.32
CA GLY A 30 1.62 23.52 -16.20
C GLY A 30 1.23 22.45 -17.24
N ARG A 31 1.86 21.27 -17.22
CA ARG A 31 1.63 20.16 -18.16
C ARG A 31 0.47 19.27 -17.70
N ARG A 32 -0.74 19.84 -17.66
CA ARG A 32 -1.94 19.21 -17.06
C ARG A 32 -2.35 17.88 -17.68
N PHE A 33 -2.28 17.74 -19.01
CA PHE A 33 -2.64 16.49 -19.69
C PHE A 33 -1.71 15.34 -19.29
N LYS A 34 -0.39 15.58 -19.30
CA LYS A 34 0.61 14.62 -18.81
C LYS A 34 0.38 14.28 -17.33
N ALA A 35 0.14 15.30 -16.51
CA ALA A 35 -0.15 15.10 -15.09
C ALA A 35 -1.34 14.14 -14.87
N ALA A 36 -2.42 14.32 -15.63
CA ALA A 36 -3.61 13.48 -15.54
C ALA A 36 -3.33 12.03 -15.96
N ILE A 37 -2.65 11.81 -17.09
CA ILE A 37 -2.34 10.45 -17.57
C ILE A 37 -1.40 9.72 -16.60
N PHE A 38 -0.32 10.35 -16.15
CA PHE A 38 0.61 9.73 -15.21
C PHE A 38 -0.07 9.45 -13.87
N SER A 39 -0.82 10.42 -13.34
CA SER A 39 -1.54 10.25 -12.08
C SER A 39 -2.57 9.11 -12.17
N ALA A 40 -3.49 9.17 -13.13
CA ALA A 40 -4.54 8.16 -13.28
C ALA A 40 -3.94 6.78 -13.56
N GLY A 41 -3.00 6.66 -14.51
CA GLY A 41 -2.38 5.39 -14.86
C GLY A 41 -1.66 4.74 -13.68
N ILE A 42 -0.79 5.48 -12.99
CA ILE A 42 0.01 4.95 -11.89
C ILE A 42 -0.87 4.63 -10.67
N LEU A 43 -1.78 5.53 -10.30
CA LEU A 43 -2.63 5.33 -9.11
C LEU A 43 -3.66 4.22 -9.31
N ILE A 44 -4.26 4.11 -10.51
CA ILE A 44 -5.17 2.99 -10.82
C ILE A 44 -4.40 1.67 -10.79
N LEU A 45 -3.22 1.60 -11.42
CA LEU A 45 -2.42 0.39 -11.45
C LEU A 45 -2.00 -0.05 -10.04
N PHE A 46 -1.53 0.90 -9.22
CA PHE A 46 -1.15 0.64 -7.84
C PHE A 46 -2.34 0.26 -6.98
N GLY A 47 -3.44 1.01 -7.05
CA GLY A 47 -4.66 0.76 -6.30
C GLY A 47 -5.29 -0.59 -6.65
N TRP A 48 -5.34 -0.95 -7.94
CA TRP A 48 -5.82 -2.25 -8.39
C TRP A 48 -4.91 -3.39 -7.90
N GLY A 49 -3.59 -3.17 -7.90
CA GLY A 49 -2.65 -4.10 -7.28
C GLY A 49 -2.91 -4.29 -5.77
N GLN A 50 -3.19 -3.22 -5.03
CA GLN A 50 -3.57 -3.35 -3.62
C GLN A 50 -4.88 -4.11 -3.43
N VAL A 51 -5.90 -3.84 -4.25
CA VAL A 51 -7.17 -4.57 -4.17
C VAL A 51 -6.97 -6.06 -4.46
N LEU A 52 -6.22 -6.40 -5.51
CA LEU A 52 -5.93 -7.78 -5.87
C LEU A 52 -5.05 -8.51 -4.85
N GLY A 53 -4.21 -7.79 -4.10
CA GLY A 53 -3.35 -8.37 -3.07
C GLY A 53 -3.90 -8.23 -1.65
N GLU A 54 -5.21 -8.01 -1.48
CA GLU A 54 -5.86 -7.78 -0.17
C GLU A 54 -5.15 -6.71 0.70
N GLY A 55 -4.59 -5.67 0.09
CA GLY A 55 -3.83 -4.62 0.78
C GLY A 55 -2.48 -5.07 1.36
N GLN A 56 -2.01 -6.28 1.00
CA GLN A 56 -0.73 -6.88 1.38
C GLN A 56 0.24 -7.05 0.21
N ALA A 57 -0.10 -6.60 -1.01
CA ALA A 57 0.84 -6.65 -2.15
C ALA A 57 2.10 -5.78 -1.93
N THR A 58 2.02 -4.80 -1.04
CA THR A 58 3.12 -3.88 -0.71
C THR A 58 3.42 -3.95 0.78
N TYR A 59 4.63 -4.40 1.10
CA TYR A 59 5.15 -4.46 2.45
C TYR A 59 6.67 -4.24 2.39
N SER A 60 7.23 -3.56 3.38
CA SER A 60 8.67 -3.28 3.42
C SER A 60 9.49 -4.43 4.01
N ARG A 61 8.89 -5.19 4.94
CA ARG A 61 9.55 -6.24 5.72
C ARG A 61 8.75 -7.54 5.68
N LEU A 62 9.47 -8.64 5.46
CA LEU A 62 8.99 -10.00 5.65
C LEU A 62 9.55 -10.56 6.95
N VAL A 63 8.67 -10.92 7.88
CA VAL A 63 8.98 -11.55 9.15
C VAL A 63 9.19 -13.04 8.94
N LEU A 64 10.32 -13.55 9.40
CA LEU A 64 10.66 -14.96 9.28
C LEU A 64 10.19 -15.69 10.54
N ARG A 65 9.47 -16.79 10.34
CA ARG A 65 9.10 -17.66 11.45
C ARG A 65 10.28 -18.56 11.83
N THR A 66 10.87 -18.31 12.99
CA THR A 66 12.05 -19.04 13.51
C THR A 66 11.70 -20.06 14.61
N SER A 67 10.44 -20.10 15.05
CA SER A 67 9.97 -20.91 16.17
C SER A 67 8.56 -21.45 15.88
N ALA A 68 8.12 -22.45 16.66
CA ALA A 68 6.78 -23.02 16.52
C ALA A 68 5.68 -21.97 16.81
N ASP A 69 5.96 -21.06 17.75
CA ASP A 69 5.04 -20.00 18.14
C ASP A 69 4.86 -18.96 17.04
N SER A 70 3.66 -18.39 16.97
CA SER A 70 3.38 -17.29 16.06
C SER A 70 4.24 -16.08 16.44
N PRO A 71 4.92 -15.43 15.47
CA PRO A 71 5.64 -14.18 15.73
C PRO A 71 4.72 -13.07 16.25
N GLN A 72 3.40 -13.22 16.08
CA GLN A 72 2.42 -12.32 16.68
C GLN A 72 2.46 -12.34 18.21
N PHE A 73 2.82 -13.44 18.88
CA PHE A 73 2.88 -13.51 20.34
C PHE A 73 4.25 -13.13 20.92
N SER A 74 5.25 -12.90 20.06
CA SER A 74 6.59 -12.49 20.50
C SER A 74 6.64 -11.00 20.83
N ALA A 75 6.98 -10.68 22.08
CA ALA A 75 7.29 -9.31 22.49
C ALA A 75 8.64 -8.83 21.92
N GLN A 76 9.52 -9.76 21.55
CA GLN A 76 10.82 -9.44 20.96
C GLN A 76 10.67 -9.15 19.47
N PRO A 77 11.37 -8.13 18.91
CA PRO A 77 11.34 -7.85 17.48
C PRO A 77 11.77 -9.11 16.71
N PRO A 78 10.91 -9.63 15.83
CA PRO A 78 11.20 -10.86 15.13
C PRO A 78 12.25 -10.63 14.04
N VAL A 79 12.95 -11.70 13.67
CA VAL A 79 13.90 -11.66 12.57
C VAL A 79 13.13 -11.35 11.29
N SER A 80 13.55 -10.30 10.57
CA SER A 80 12.89 -9.86 9.35
C SER A 80 13.88 -9.55 8.23
N LYS A 81 13.44 -9.75 6.99
CA LYS A 81 14.17 -9.42 5.77
C LYS A 81 13.45 -8.29 5.04
N THR A 82 14.21 -7.36 4.47
CA THR A 82 13.64 -6.31 3.60
C THR A 82 13.10 -6.93 2.31
N SER A 83 11.91 -6.52 1.91
CA SER A 83 11.31 -6.91 0.64
C SER A 83 12.00 -6.16 -0.50
N TYR A 84 12.57 -6.88 -1.46
CA TYR A 84 13.21 -6.24 -2.62
C TYR A 84 12.20 -5.52 -3.52
N GLY A 85 10.99 -6.07 -3.65
CA GLY A 85 9.91 -5.47 -4.43
C GLY A 85 9.49 -4.10 -3.91
N PHE A 86 9.68 -3.84 -2.62
CA PHE A 86 9.36 -2.55 -2.01
C PHE A 86 10.19 -1.39 -2.57
N TRP A 87 11.41 -1.63 -3.05
CA TRP A 87 12.23 -0.59 -3.66
C TRP A 87 11.65 -0.03 -4.96
N ALA A 88 10.88 -0.85 -5.70
CA ALA A 88 10.08 -0.33 -6.80
C ALA A 88 8.85 0.42 -6.27
N GLN A 89 8.12 -0.17 -5.32
CA GLN A 89 6.85 0.35 -4.83
C GLN A 89 6.98 1.70 -4.12
N VAL A 90 8.06 1.94 -3.38
CA VAL A 90 8.30 3.21 -2.67
C VAL A 90 8.36 4.41 -3.64
N LEU A 91 8.72 4.16 -4.90
CA LEU A 91 8.77 5.19 -5.95
C LEU A 91 7.38 5.70 -6.32
N VAL A 92 6.29 5.01 -5.98
CA VAL A 92 4.92 5.51 -6.15
C VAL A 92 4.65 6.71 -5.23
N GLY A 93 5.46 6.90 -4.17
CA GLY A 93 5.34 8.04 -3.26
C GLY A 93 4.37 7.79 -2.12
N LEU A 94 3.59 8.83 -1.77
CA LEU A 94 2.62 8.81 -0.66
C LEU A 94 1.72 7.57 -0.62
N PRO A 95 1.20 7.01 -1.74
CA PRO A 95 0.39 5.79 -1.69
C PRO A 95 1.09 4.56 -1.12
N ALA A 96 2.43 4.46 -1.25
CA ALA A 96 3.23 3.35 -0.74
C ALA A 96 3.87 3.62 0.64
N PHE A 97 3.83 4.87 1.10
CA PHE A 97 4.40 5.26 2.41
C PHE A 97 3.73 4.63 3.64
N PRO A 98 2.45 4.23 3.63
CA PRO A 98 1.88 3.47 4.74
C PRO A 98 2.74 2.27 5.14
N ALA A 99 3.40 1.58 4.20
CA ALA A 99 4.30 0.47 4.51
C ALA A 99 5.47 0.86 5.43
N LEU A 100 6.10 2.03 5.20
CA LEU A 100 7.18 2.55 6.04
C LEU A 100 6.66 2.95 7.43
N LEU A 101 5.48 3.56 7.47
CA LEU A 101 4.85 3.92 8.75
C LEU A 101 4.49 2.65 9.55
N GLN A 102 3.98 1.61 8.90
CA GLN A 102 3.70 0.35 9.59
C GLN A 102 4.97 -0.33 10.06
N GLU A 103 6.07 -0.30 9.30
CA GLU A 103 7.36 -0.81 9.76
C GLU A 103 7.85 -0.05 11.01
N ALA A 104 7.75 1.29 11.01
CA ALA A 104 8.12 2.08 12.18
C ALA A 104 7.26 1.72 13.40
N ARG A 105 5.94 1.57 13.22
CA ARG A 105 5.01 1.14 14.27
C ARG A 105 5.25 -0.30 14.71
N PHE A 106 5.65 -1.17 13.80
CA PHE A 106 6.00 -2.55 14.08
C PHE A 106 7.31 -2.64 14.87
N ASN A 107 8.33 -1.83 14.54
CA ASN A 107 9.63 -1.87 15.20
C ASN A 107 9.65 -1.14 16.55
N ALA A 108 8.80 -0.12 16.73
CA ALA A 108 8.54 0.43 18.05
C ALA A 108 8.11 -0.73 18.96
N ILE A 109 8.88 -0.97 20.04
CA ILE A 109 8.66 -2.10 20.96
C ILE A 109 7.16 -2.21 21.23
N ASP A 110 6.56 -3.29 20.74
CA ASP A 110 5.10 -3.42 20.73
C ASP A 110 4.64 -3.77 22.14
N LYS A 111 4.48 -2.74 22.98
CA LYS A 111 3.97 -2.85 24.35
C LYS A 111 2.55 -3.44 24.37
N SER A 112 1.88 -3.55 23.21
CA SER A 112 0.54 -4.13 23.09
C SER A 112 0.51 -5.66 23.02
N VAL A 113 1.67 -6.34 22.93
CA VAL A 113 1.69 -7.81 22.98
C VAL A 113 1.24 -8.29 24.35
N GLY A 114 0.16 -9.07 24.38
CA GLY A 114 -0.46 -9.53 25.62
C GLY A 114 -1.11 -8.42 26.46
N VAL A 115 -1.24 -7.19 25.95
CA VAL A 115 -1.88 -6.08 26.66
C VAL A 115 -3.11 -5.63 25.89
N LEU A 116 -4.21 -5.47 26.62
CA LEU A 116 -5.45 -4.90 26.10
C LEU A 116 -5.56 -3.45 26.59
N ASP A 117 -5.49 -2.48 25.69
CA ASP A 117 -5.54 -1.05 26.03
C ASP A 117 -6.97 -0.53 26.25
N SER A 118 -7.93 -1.09 25.53
CA SER A 118 -9.32 -0.65 25.52
C SER A 118 -10.27 -1.83 25.32
N GLU A 119 -11.56 -1.61 25.58
CA GLU A 119 -12.58 -2.61 25.33
C GLU A 119 -12.63 -2.98 23.84
N ILE A 120 -12.61 -4.27 23.55
CA ILE A 120 -12.69 -4.81 22.19
C ILE A 120 -13.96 -5.63 22.08
N ARG A 121 -14.80 -5.24 21.10
CA ARG A 121 -15.91 -6.05 20.61
C ARG A 121 -15.64 -6.41 19.16
N SER A 122 -15.48 -7.70 18.88
CA SER A 122 -15.14 -8.17 17.54
C SER A 122 -15.69 -9.56 17.27
N ASP A 123 -15.80 -9.91 16.00
CA ASP A 123 -16.07 -11.26 15.56
C ASP A 123 -14.88 -12.19 15.85
N PHE A 124 -15.17 -13.34 16.46
CA PHE A 124 -14.20 -14.34 16.83
C PHE A 124 -14.38 -15.59 15.98
N VAL A 125 -13.27 -16.09 15.47
CA VAL A 125 -13.18 -17.34 14.73
C VAL A 125 -12.02 -18.13 15.32
N GLY A 126 -12.29 -19.30 15.86
CA GLY A 126 -11.27 -20.11 16.53
C GLY A 126 -11.77 -21.45 17.00
N ALA A 127 -11.12 -22.00 18.00
CA ALA A 127 -11.50 -23.22 18.67
C ALA A 127 -11.51 -23.03 20.19
N LEU A 128 -12.46 -23.70 20.84
CA LEU A 128 -12.43 -23.99 22.26
C LEU A 128 -11.52 -25.20 22.45
N ILE A 129 -10.52 -25.07 23.32
CA ILE A 129 -9.57 -26.12 23.66
C ILE A 129 -9.82 -26.53 25.10
N GLU A 130 -10.29 -27.75 25.27
CA GLU A 130 -10.49 -28.37 26.57
C GLU A 130 -9.37 -29.36 26.83
N THR A 131 -8.61 -29.16 27.90
CA THR A 131 -7.53 -30.08 28.27
C THR A 131 -8.11 -31.25 29.05
N THR A 132 -8.19 -32.41 28.40
CA THR A 132 -8.69 -33.66 28.98
C THR A 132 -7.54 -34.60 29.36
N ARG A 133 -7.83 -35.70 30.07
CA ARG A 133 -6.81 -36.73 30.39
C ARG A 133 -6.25 -37.46 29.15
N GLN A 134 -6.94 -37.41 28.01
CA GLN A 134 -6.55 -38.06 26.76
C GLN A 134 -5.88 -37.09 25.76
N GLY A 135 -5.78 -35.81 26.10
CA GLY A 135 -5.24 -34.75 25.24
C GLY A 135 -6.16 -33.54 25.13
N ASP A 136 -5.75 -32.58 24.31
CA ASP A 136 -6.50 -31.36 24.04
C ASP A 136 -7.63 -31.63 23.01
N LEU A 137 -8.88 -31.49 23.44
CA LEU A 137 -10.04 -31.53 22.56
C LEU A 137 -10.25 -30.15 21.94
N ARG A 138 -10.19 -30.05 20.61
CA ARG A 138 -10.37 -28.80 19.85
C ARG A 138 -11.75 -28.76 19.20
N THR A 139 -12.63 -27.90 19.72
CA THR A 139 -13.98 -27.70 19.18
C THR A 139 -14.04 -26.37 18.43
N PRO A 140 -14.29 -26.35 17.11
CA PRO A 140 -14.37 -25.10 16.36
C PRO A 140 -15.57 -24.27 16.82
N VAL A 141 -15.34 -22.98 17.07
CA VAL A 141 -16.35 -22.04 17.54
C VAL A 141 -16.25 -20.72 16.78
N THR A 142 -17.40 -20.15 16.44
CA THR A 142 -17.49 -18.84 15.79
C THR A 142 -18.54 -18.02 16.52
N GLY A 143 -18.21 -16.78 16.85
CA GLY A 143 -19.04 -15.99 17.75
C GLY A 143 -18.65 -14.52 17.80
N THR A 144 -19.26 -13.80 18.74
CA THR A 144 -18.89 -12.42 19.08
C THR A 144 -18.14 -12.44 20.40
N LEU A 145 -16.95 -11.84 20.40
CA LEU A 145 -16.09 -11.70 21.56
C LEU A 145 -16.17 -10.27 22.06
N GLN A 146 -16.43 -10.11 23.35
CA GLN A 146 -16.35 -8.84 24.07
C GLN A 146 -15.34 -8.98 25.20
N LEU A 147 -14.29 -8.17 25.19
CA LEU A 147 -13.24 -8.18 26.20
C LEU A 147 -13.00 -6.77 26.72
N SER A 148 -12.92 -6.65 28.03
CA SER A 148 -12.60 -5.43 28.77
C SER A 148 -11.33 -5.63 29.59
N PRO A 149 -10.41 -4.65 29.62
CA PRO A 149 -9.24 -4.74 30.49
C PRO A 149 -9.67 -4.57 31.95
N THR A 150 -9.03 -5.30 32.88
CA THR A 150 -9.35 -5.16 34.31
C THR A 150 -9.02 -3.77 34.87
N ARG A 151 -8.10 -3.05 34.22
CA ARG A 151 -7.72 -1.68 34.57
C ARG A 151 -8.03 -0.73 33.40
N PRO A 152 -8.53 0.49 33.68
CA PRO A 152 -8.89 1.45 32.63
C PRO A 152 -7.69 1.97 31.84
N GLU A 153 -6.47 1.86 32.36
CA GLU A 153 -5.22 2.24 31.68
C GLU A 153 -4.70 1.16 30.71
N GLY A 154 -5.38 0.02 30.65
CA GLY A 154 -4.95 -1.18 29.93
C GLY A 154 -4.32 -2.22 30.85
N SER A 155 -4.55 -3.50 30.55
CA SER A 155 -4.02 -4.61 31.37
C SER A 155 -3.76 -5.87 30.55
N ARG A 156 -2.86 -6.72 31.05
CA ARG A 156 -2.69 -8.10 30.59
C ARG A 156 -3.79 -9.02 31.08
N THR A 157 -4.49 -8.60 32.12
CA THR A 157 -5.66 -9.30 32.63
C THR A 157 -6.91 -8.71 32.02
N VAL A 158 -7.78 -9.57 31.53
CA VAL A 158 -9.03 -9.18 30.88
C VAL A 158 -10.20 -9.88 31.54
N GLN A 159 -11.38 -9.29 31.40
CA GLN A 159 -12.65 -9.89 31.72
C GLN A 159 -13.58 -9.69 30.53
N GLY A 160 -14.36 -10.70 30.19
CA GLY A 160 -15.30 -10.58 29.09
C GLY A 160 -16.07 -11.86 28.83
N GLU A 161 -16.69 -11.87 27.67
CA GLU A 161 -17.64 -12.91 27.29
C GLU A 161 -17.51 -13.23 25.79
N LEU A 162 -17.57 -14.52 25.48
CA LEU A 162 -17.64 -15.03 24.11
C LEU A 162 -19.01 -15.65 23.89
N THR A 163 -19.80 -15.03 23.03
CA THR A 163 -21.12 -15.54 22.63
C THR A 163 -20.97 -16.31 21.32
N VAL A 164 -21.18 -17.62 21.36
CA VAL A 164 -21.05 -18.54 20.21
C VAL A 164 -22.44 -18.94 19.71
N GLY A 165 -22.62 -18.94 18.39
CA GLY A 165 -23.81 -19.52 17.77
C GLY A 165 -23.67 -21.03 17.67
N THR A 166 -24.63 -21.79 18.21
CA THR A 166 -24.69 -23.25 18.09
C THR A 166 -25.38 -23.65 16.78
N ALA A 167 -25.04 -24.82 16.24
CA ALA A 167 -25.67 -25.37 15.03
C ALA A 167 -27.20 -25.50 15.12
N ASP A 168 -27.74 -25.64 16.34
CA ASP A 168 -29.17 -25.74 16.62
C ASP A 168 -29.89 -24.37 16.70
N GLY A 169 -29.21 -23.27 16.37
CA GLY A 169 -29.75 -21.91 16.45
C GLY A 169 -29.76 -21.31 17.87
N GLY A 170 -29.26 -22.04 18.86
CA GLY A 170 -29.01 -21.54 20.22
C GLY A 170 -27.78 -20.64 20.29
N THR A 171 -27.68 -19.83 21.34
CA THR A 171 -26.46 -19.08 21.68
C THR A 171 -25.93 -19.59 23.01
N VAL A 172 -24.63 -19.91 23.03
CA VAL A 172 -23.92 -20.32 24.25
C VAL A 172 -22.90 -19.24 24.58
N SER A 173 -22.88 -18.83 25.84
CA SER A 173 -22.01 -17.76 26.31
C SER A 173 -20.96 -18.30 27.26
N TYR A 174 -19.69 -18.00 26.97
CA TYR A 174 -18.54 -18.41 27.76
C TYR A 174 -17.89 -17.19 28.40
N ARG A 175 -17.70 -17.22 29.72
CA ARG A 175 -16.99 -16.15 30.42
C ARG A 175 -15.49 -16.34 30.30
N LEU A 176 -14.80 -15.24 29.99
CA LEU A 176 -13.36 -15.17 29.81
C LEU A 176 -12.74 -14.34 30.90
N GLY A 177 -11.59 -14.80 31.40
CA GLY A 177 -10.94 -14.16 32.53
C GLY A 177 -9.46 -14.51 32.65
N GLY A 178 -8.72 -13.59 33.27
CA GLY A 178 -7.30 -13.77 33.58
C GLY A 178 -6.38 -13.23 32.49
N GLU A 179 -5.18 -13.80 32.40
CA GLU A 179 -4.15 -13.33 31.49
C GLU A 179 -4.49 -13.65 30.02
N ILE A 180 -4.43 -12.63 29.18
CA ILE A 180 -4.64 -12.73 27.73
C ILE A 180 -3.30 -12.88 27.02
N GLN A 181 -3.23 -13.83 26.07
CA GLN A 181 -2.20 -13.80 25.05
C GLN A 181 -2.80 -13.16 23.82
N LEU A 182 -2.42 -11.92 23.57
CA LEU A 182 -2.91 -11.14 22.44
C LEU A 182 -1.76 -10.86 21.50
N GLY A 183 -1.94 -11.18 20.23
CA GLY A 183 -0.91 -10.95 19.22
C GLY A 183 -0.56 -9.46 19.10
N ARG A 184 0.52 -9.12 18.39
CA ARG A 184 0.93 -7.73 18.09
C ARG A 184 -0.22 -6.89 17.55
N ALA A 185 -0.30 -5.60 17.89
CA ALA A 185 -1.34 -4.72 17.37
C ALA A 185 -1.19 -4.45 15.87
N VAL A 186 0.05 -4.31 15.38
CA VAL A 186 0.37 -4.09 13.96
C VAL A 186 0.99 -5.35 13.37
N PHE A 187 0.36 -5.89 12.32
CA PHE A 187 0.81 -7.10 11.62
C PHE A 187 0.12 -7.23 10.25
N GLY A 188 0.82 -7.79 9.26
CA GLY A 188 0.35 -7.95 7.87
C GLY A 188 -0.76 -9.00 7.66
N SER A 189 -1.63 -9.21 8.65
CA SER A 189 -2.79 -10.09 8.53
C SER A 189 -4.04 -9.31 8.93
N PRO A 190 -5.21 -9.50 8.30
CA PRO A 190 -6.46 -8.84 8.70
C PRO A 190 -7.01 -9.38 10.04
N ARG A 191 -6.50 -10.53 10.49
CA ARG A 191 -6.89 -11.21 11.73
C ARG A 191 -5.77 -11.16 12.76
N ARG A 192 -6.09 -10.89 14.03
CA ARG A 192 -5.16 -10.88 15.18
C ARG A 192 -5.35 -12.14 16.00
N SER A 193 -4.27 -12.87 16.23
CA SER A 193 -4.30 -14.05 17.09
C SER A 193 -4.60 -13.66 18.53
N ILE A 194 -5.45 -14.46 19.18
CA ILE A 194 -5.82 -14.30 20.59
C ILE A 194 -5.94 -15.67 21.24
N GLU A 195 -5.46 -15.76 22.48
CA GLU A 195 -5.69 -16.87 23.38
C GLU A 195 -6.09 -16.34 24.76
N CYS A 196 -7.13 -16.94 25.34
CA CYS A 196 -7.65 -16.54 26.64
C CYS A 196 -8.25 -17.75 27.37
N ARG A 197 -8.17 -17.76 28.71
CA ARG A 197 -8.73 -18.83 29.54
C ARG A 197 -10.19 -18.56 29.87
N LEU A 198 -10.96 -19.65 30.01
CA LEU A 198 -12.34 -19.56 30.49
C LEU A 198 -12.38 -19.55 32.02
N VAL A 199 -13.38 -18.87 32.55
CA VAL A 199 -13.68 -18.82 33.98
C VAL A 199 -15.12 -19.25 34.25
N ASP A 200 -15.31 -19.92 35.38
CA ASP A 200 -16.63 -20.30 35.87
C ASP A 200 -17.39 -19.10 36.47
N GLU A 201 -18.66 -19.29 36.85
CA GLU A 201 -19.49 -18.27 37.51
C GLU A 201 -18.86 -17.72 38.79
N ALA A 202 -18.13 -18.58 39.52
CA ALA A 202 -17.38 -18.22 40.72
C ALA A 202 -16.04 -17.52 40.43
N GLY A 203 -15.65 -17.34 39.17
CA GLY A 203 -14.38 -16.75 38.76
C GLY A 203 -13.19 -17.72 38.81
N ASN A 204 -13.45 -19.02 39.02
CA ASN A 204 -12.41 -20.05 39.01
C ASN A 204 -11.98 -20.37 37.57
N PHE A 205 -10.68 -20.55 37.35
CA PHE A 205 -10.16 -20.94 36.04
C PHE A 205 -10.62 -22.35 35.67
N LEU A 206 -11.19 -22.49 34.48
CA LEU A 206 -11.53 -23.77 33.90
C LEU A 206 -10.31 -24.36 33.18
N SER A 207 -10.26 -25.69 33.05
CA SER A 207 -9.29 -26.40 32.18
C SER A 207 -9.64 -26.27 30.70
N ALA A 208 -10.10 -25.08 30.30
CA ALA A 208 -10.52 -24.74 28.96
C ALA A 208 -9.96 -23.36 28.58
N ARG A 209 -9.54 -23.22 27.34
CA ARG A 209 -9.08 -21.95 26.74
C ARG A 209 -9.66 -21.77 25.36
N ILE A 210 -9.81 -20.54 24.93
CA ILE A 210 -10.08 -20.23 23.53
C ILE A 210 -8.76 -19.94 22.83
N GLU A 211 -8.59 -20.47 21.63
CA GLU A 211 -7.49 -20.15 20.72
C GLU A 211 -8.12 -19.74 19.39
N GLY A 212 -7.81 -18.55 18.89
CA GLY A 212 -8.42 -18.11 17.64
C GLY A 212 -7.93 -16.76 17.17
N THR A 213 -8.78 -16.11 16.39
CA THR A 213 -8.47 -14.81 15.82
C THR A 213 -9.64 -13.85 15.90
N ILE A 214 -9.32 -12.56 15.99
CA ILE A 214 -10.25 -11.44 15.97
C ILE A 214 -9.94 -10.49 14.81
N SER A 215 -10.92 -9.70 14.35
CA SER A 215 -10.68 -8.70 13.31
C SER A 215 -9.72 -7.59 13.78
N ARG A 216 -8.77 -7.24 12.91
CA ARG A 216 -7.92 -6.06 13.08
C ARG A 216 -8.53 -4.86 12.35
N VAL A 217 -8.34 -3.69 12.93
CA VAL A 217 -8.64 -2.41 12.27
C VAL A 217 -7.79 -2.28 11.01
N PHE A 218 -8.37 -1.78 9.91
CA PHE A 218 -7.72 -1.60 8.61
C PHE A 218 -6.29 -1.04 8.68
N PHE A 219 -6.11 0.08 9.39
CA PHE A 219 -4.82 0.76 9.54
C PHE A 219 -3.78 0.00 10.37
N ASN A 220 -4.13 -1.13 10.99
CA ASN A 220 -3.19 -1.94 11.74
C ASN A 220 -2.67 -3.14 10.95
N TRP A 221 -3.21 -3.36 9.75
CA TRP A 221 -2.77 -4.44 8.88
C TRP A 221 -2.41 -3.99 7.47
N TYR A 222 -3.08 -2.98 6.91
CA TYR A 222 -2.82 -2.52 5.55
C TYR A 222 -1.34 -2.14 5.34
N MET A 223 -0.68 -2.79 4.38
CA MET A 223 0.75 -2.69 4.07
C MET A 223 1.71 -2.94 5.25
N ALA A 224 1.24 -3.60 6.31
CA ALA A 224 2.07 -3.89 7.48
C ALA A 224 3.07 -5.02 7.21
N PRO A 225 4.15 -5.13 8.01
CA PRO A 225 5.06 -6.27 7.93
C PRO A 225 4.32 -7.60 8.10
N LEU A 226 4.53 -8.47 7.14
CA LEU A 226 3.86 -9.76 6.95
C LEU A 226 4.79 -10.89 7.40
N ASP A 227 4.29 -12.04 7.89
CA ASP A 227 5.15 -13.22 8.09
C ASP A 227 5.14 -14.17 6.90
N SER A 228 6.14 -15.06 6.87
CA SER A 228 6.24 -16.09 5.83
C SER A 228 4.99 -16.98 5.74
N VAL A 229 4.33 -17.28 6.86
CA VAL A 229 3.13 -18.13 6.88
C VAL A 229 1.92 -17.41 6.28
N GLU A 230 1.69 -16.15 6.61
CA GLU A 230 0.62 -15.38 6.00
C GLU A 230 0.92 -15.09 4.52
N LEU A 231 2.19 -14.90 4.15
CA LEU A 231 2.59 -14.82 2.75
C LEU A 231 2.26 -16.11 1.99
N ASP A 232 2.54 -17.29 2.57
CA ASP A 232 2.16 -18.57 1.99
C ASP A 232 0.64 -18.73 1.91
N ARG A 233 -0.11 -18.24 2.91
CA ARG A 233 -1.58 -18.19 2.89
C ARG A 233 -2.09 -17.33 1.75
N LEU A 234 -1.50 -16.16 1.51
CA LEU A 234 -1.88 -15.27 0.41
C LEU A 234 -1.61 -15.94 -0.94
N HIS A 235 -0.44 -16.54 -1.14
CA HIS A 235 -0.16 -17.32 -2.36
C HIS A 235 -1.10 -18.53 -2.50
N GLY A 236 -1.50 -19.18 -1.40
CA GLY A 236 -2.44 -20.30 -1.44
C GLY A 236 -3.87 -19.89 -1.78
N SER A 237 -4.36 -18.79 -1.20
CA SER A 237 -5.75 -18.34 -1.32
C SER A 237 -6.01 -17.51 -2.57
N LEU A 238 -5.09 -16.61 -2.93
CA LEU A 238 -5.19 -15.78 -4.13
C LEU A 238 -4.48 -16.39 -5.35
N SER A 239 -3.59 -17.37 -5.13
CA SER A 239 -2.82 -18.01 -6.20
C SER A 239 -2.16 -16.95 -7.10
N ARG A 240 -2.38 -17.06 -8.42
CA ARG A 240 -1.85 -16.15 -9.43
C ARG A 240 -2.25 -14.69 -9.24
N GLN A 241 -3.36 -14.40 -8.57
CA GLN A 241 -3.81 -13.02 -8.38
C GLN A 241 -2.82 -12.22 -7.53
N TYR A 242 -2.20 -12.87 -6.54
CA TYR A 242 -1.22 -12.22 -5.68
C TYR A 242 0.07 -11.87 -6.44
N ASP A 243 0.56 -12.76 -7.29
CA ASP A 243 1.73 -12.48 -8.14
C ASP A 243 1.45 -11.31 -9.10
N VAL A 244 0.26 -11.31 -9.71
CA VAL A 244 -0.16 -10.19 -10.57
C VAL A 244 -0.26 -8.89 -9.76
N ALA A 245 -0.81 -8.92 -8.56
CA ALA A 245 -0.89 -7.77 -7.66
C ALA A 245 0.50 -7.19 -7.36
N ALA A 246 1.47 -8.04 -7.01
CA ALA A 246 2.85 -7.63 -6.78
C ALA A 246 3.47 -7.01 -8.04
N VAL A 247 3.30 -7.64 -9.20
CA VAL A 247 3.83 -7.12 -10.47
C VAL A 247 3.22 -5.77 -10.84
N LEU A 248 1.90 -5.59 -10.71
CA LEU A 248 1.23 -4.32 -11.01
C LEU A 248 1.78 -3.18 -10.14
N THR A 249 1.98 -3.43 -8.85
CA THR A 249 2.53 -2.42 -7.93
C THR A 249 4.02 -2.14 -8.21
N TRP A 250 4.80 -3.12 -8.65
CA TRP A 250 6.18 -2.91 -9.09
C TRP A 250 6.23 -2.06 -10.36
N ILE A 251 5.41 -2.38 -11.36
CA ILE A 251 5.30 -1.61 -12.60
C ILE A 251 4.87 -0.18 -12.30
N ALA A 252 3.88 0.03 -11.42
CA ALA A 252 3.44 1.37 -11.03
C ALA A 252 4.58 2.22 -10.46
N GLY A 253 5.43 1.62 -9.61
CA GLY A 253 6.60 2.29 -9.06
C GLY A 253 7.66 2.64 -10.10
N LEU A 254 7.99 1.70 -10.99
CA LEU A 254 8.95 1.92 -12.08
C LEU A 254 8.43 2.93 -13.11
N LEU A 255 7.12 2.93 -13.38
CA LEU A 255 6.49 3.96 -14.22
C LEU A 255 6.57 5.34 -13.55
N ASN A 256 6.39 5.42 -12.23
CA ASN A 256 6.55 6.70 -11.55
C ASN A 256 7.99 7.19 -11.57
N LEU A 257 8.98 6.29 -11.50
CA LEU A 257 10.38 6.66 -11.71
C LEU A 257 10.59 7.35 -13.05
N MET A 258 9.99 6.83 -14.11
CA MET A 258 10.05 7.45 -15.43
C MET A 258 9.32 8.79 -15.47
N ALA A 259 8.18 8.90 -14.81
CA ALA A 259 7.43 10.16 -14.70
C ALA A 259 8.24 11.23 -13.93
N ILE A 260 8.93 10.86 -12.85
CA ILE A 260 9.83 11.76 -12.10
C ILE A 260 10.94 12.28 -13.01
N TRP A 261 11.54 11.42 -13.83
CA TRP A 261 12.55 11.82 -14.81
C TRP A 261 12.00 12.78 -15.87
N ASP A 262 10.83 12.49 -16.47
CA ASP A 262 10.16 13.38 -17.44
C ASP A 262 9.75 14.73 -16.81
N ALA A 263 9.43 14.74 -15.52
CA ALA A 263 9.18 15.95 -14.75
C ALA A 263 10.47 16.77 -14.58
N ALA A 264 11.60 16.14 -14.25
CA ALA A 264 12.86 16.85 -14.03
C ALA A 264 13.48 17.42 -15.31
N GLN A 265 13.62 16.60 -16.35
CA GLN A 265 14.42 16.95 -17.54
C GLN A 265 13.59 17.48 -18.71
N GLY A 266 12.26 17.35 -18.65
CA GLY A 266 11.39 17.63 -19.79
C GLY A 266 11.22 16.42 -20.72
N PRO A 267 10.41 16.56 -21.78
CA PRO A 267 10.11 15.46 -22.71
C PRO A 267 11.37 14.96 -23.42
N ALA A 268 11.51 13.64 -23.56
CA ALA A 268 12.62 13.03 -24.31
C ALA A 268 12.56 13.27 -25.82
N TYR A 269 11.40 13.67 -26.36
CA TYR A 269 11.25 14.08 -27.75
C TYR A 269 10.87 15.56 -27.80
N GLY A 270 11.73 16.35 -28.45
CA GLY A 270 11.44 17.72 -28.85
C GLY A 270 10.20 17.74 -29.74
N TYR A 271 9.46 18.86 -29.68
CA TYR A 271 8.36 19.12 -30.60
C TYR A 271 8.80 18.77 -32.02
N GLY A 272 8.06 17.86 -32.66
CA GLY A 272 8.21 17.61 -34.08
C GLY A 272 8.03 18.92 -34.84
N ASP A 273 8.78 19.05 -35.93
CA ASP A 273 8.70 20.12 -36.91
C ASP A 273 7.32 20.12 -37.60
N GLU A 274 6.27 20.46 -36.85
CA GLU A 274 5.03 20.91 -37.45
C GLU A 274 5.25 22.37 -37.84
N ASP A 275 5.81 22.54 -39.03
CA ASP A 275 5.83 23.82 -39.74
C ASP A 275 4.45 24.45 -39.61
N ARG A 276 4.40 25.58 -38.90
CA ARG A 276 3.22 26.43 -38.85
C ARG A 276 2.91 26.83 -40.28
N GLY A 277 1.75 26.39 -40.74
CA GLY A 277 1.26 26.61 -42.09
C GLY A 277 1.56 28.01 -42.61
N GLU A 278 2.21 28.05 -43.77
CA GLU A 278 2.16 29.18 -44.69
C GLU A 278 0.71 29.31 -45.17
N GLY A 279 -0.07 30.09 -44.42
CA GLY A 279 -1.37 30.57 -44.86
C GLY A 279 -1.21 31.90 -45.61
N GLU A 280 -1.61 31.85 -46.89
CA GLU A 280 -2.25 32.93 -47.69
C GLU A 280 -1.36 34.12 -48.13
N GLY A 281 -1.34 34.56 -49.39
CA GLY A 281 -2.16 34.20 -50.55
C GLY A 281 -1.89 35.08 -51.79
N SER A 282 -2.80 34.92 -52.76
CA SER A 282 -2.95 35.61 -54.05
C SER A 282 -2.17 35.04 -55.25
N GLY A 283 -2.89 34.27 -56.05
CA GLY A 283 -2.56 34.05 -57.45
C GLY A 283 -3.02 35.23 -58.31
N SER A 284 -2.31 35.46 -59.41
CA SER A 284 -2.84 36.05 -60.64
C SER A 284 -1.88 35.69 -61.78
N GLY A 285 -2.38 34.98 -62.78
CA GLY A 285 -1.63 34.59 -63.98
C GLY A 285 -1.58 35.66 -65.08
N GLY A 286 -0.94 35.28 -66.19
CA GLY A 286 -0.86 36.03 -67.47
C GLY A 286 0.15 37.18 -67.44
N GLY A 287 1.04 37.41 -68.39
CA GLY A 287 1.06 37.10 -69.81
C GLY A 287 1.32 38.39 -70.59
N GLY A 288 2.51 38.51 -71.22
CA GLY A 288 2.72 39.28 -72.46
C GLY A 288 2.84 40.82 -72.45
N SER A 289 3.99 41.27 -73.00
CA SER A 289 4.19 42.41 -73.92
C SER A 289 4.40 43.85 -73.38
N GLY A 290 5.44 44.50 -73.90
CA GLY A 290 5.30 45.82 -74.53
C GLY A 290 6.16 46.99 -74.02
N GLY A 291 7.18 47.38 -74.82
CA GLY A 291 7.74 48.75 -74.95
C GLY A 291 8.65 49.25 -73.82
N GLY A 292 9.76 49.96 -74.04
CA GLY A 292 10.24 50.71 -75.20
C GLY A 292 10.85 52.03 -74.71
N ASP A 293 12.11 52.27 -75.13
CA ASP A 293 12.80 53.56 -75.33
C ASP A 293 13.44 54.38 -74.19
N GLY A 294 14.66 54.85 -74.50
CA GLY A 294 15.35 56.04 -73.97
C GLY A 294 16.73 55.74 -73.34
N ASP A 295 17.83 55.64 -74.10
CA ASP A 295 18.84 56.70 -74.35
C ASP A 295 19.23 57.53 -73.11
N ALA A 296 20.49 57.85 -72.78
CA ALA A 296 21.79 57.71 -73.42
C ALA A 296 22.88 58.01 -72.36
N ASP A 297 24.12 57.60 -72.67
CA ASP A 297 25.30 58.49 -72.73
C ASP A 297 26.59 57.97 -72.04
N ALA A 298 27.66 58.03 -72.85
CA ALA A 298 29.10 58.20 -72.60
C ALA A 298 29.77 57.58 -71.35
N ALA A 299 31.04 57.16 -71.33
CA ALA A 299 32.16 56.99 -72.26
C ALA A 299 33.26 56.34 -71.36
N SER A 300 34.08 55.40 -71.86
CA SER A 300 35.54 55.61 -72.10
C SER A 300 36.35 56.05 -70.85
N VAL A 301 37.50 55.52 -70.43
CA VAL A 301 38.52 54.62 -70.97
C VAL A 301 39.66 54.58 -69.91
N LYS A 302 40.36 53.44 -69.78
CA LYS A 302 41.74 53.23 -69.27
C LYS A 302 42.08 53.64 -67.82
N ALA A 303 43.01 52.97 -67.13
CA ALA A 303 44.12 52.11 -67.56
C ALA A 303 44.27 50.89 -66.65
#